data_AF-A0A2G4GTI8-F1
#
_entry.id   AF-A0A2G4GTI8-F1
#
_cell.length_a   1.000
_cell.length_b   1.000
_cell.length_c   1.000
_cell.angle_alpha   90.00
_cell.angle_beta   90.00
_cell.angle_gamma   90.00
#
_symmetry.space_group_name_H-M   'P 1'
#
loop_
_entity.id
_entity.type
_entity.pdbx_description
1 polymer ?
#
loop_
_entity_poly.entity_id
_entity_poly.type
_entity_poly.pdbx_seq_one_letter_code
_entity_poly.pdbx_strand_id
1 'polypeptide(L)'
;MATTQTLKKKRSQSPSATATKRKKKPAAKAKGWRTARTSDRHELYELSVQEPSAEIAFMERAFRERYGRVPTVLREDFCGTGFASCAWVQHRPNNRAYGIDLCTKTMAWGKGRHGTALTTDECKRMQWIKGDVRSTPTEPADVLAALNFSYFLFKTRAGLLEYFRAAFSNIK
;
A
#
# COMPACT_ATOMS: atom_id res chain seq x y z
N MET A 1 -8.27 -46.80 87.09
CA MET A 1 -7.98 -47.97 86.25
C MET A 1 -8.49 -47.69 84.85
N ALA A 2 -7.61 -47.70 83.85
CA ALA A 2 -7.85 -48.07 82.45
C ALA A 2 -6.68 -47.50 81.63
N THR A 3 -5.68 -48.36 81.47
CA THR A 3 -4.53 -48.19 80.60
C THR A 3 -4.98 -48.31 79.15
N THR A 4 -4.67 -47.37 78.26
CA THR A 4 -4.59 -47.70 76.82
C THR A 4 -3.53 -46.87 76.09
N GLN A 5 -2.43 -47.57 75.87
CA GLN A 5 -1.38 -47.48 74.86
C GLN A 5 -1.36 -46.33 73.84
N THR A 6 -0.23 -45.65 73.88
CA THR A 6 0.48 -44.92 72.82
C THR A 6 0.55 -45.65 71.47
N LEU A 7 0.24 -44.93 70.38
CA LEU A 7 0.78 -45.19 69.04
C LEU A 7 1.52 -43.94 68.54
N LYS A 8 2.83 -44.09 68.40
CA LYS A 8 3.79 -43.09 67.91
C LYS A 8 3.50 -42.71 66.46
N LYS A 9 3.18 -41.44 66.19
CA LYS A 9 3.19 -40.89 64.83
C LYS A 9 4.57 -40.28 64.54
N LYS A 10 5.36 -40.96 63.70
CA LYS A 10 6.65 -40.47 63.18
C LYS A 10 6.42 -39.12 62.47
N ARG A 11 7.02 -38.04 62.97
CA ARG A 11 7.20 -36.79 62.22
C ARG A 11 8.21 -37.06 61.10
N SER A 12 7.74 -37.08 59.86
CA SER A 12 8.60 -37.07 58.68
C SER A 12 9.34 -35.74 58.63
N GLN A 13 10.67 -35.82 58.49
CA GLN A 13 11.53 -34.70 58.18
C GLN A 13 11.13 -34.16 56.80
N SER A 14 10.83 -32.87 56.72
CA SER A 14 10.71 -32.14 55.45
C SER A 14 12.09 -31.92 54.87
N PRO A 15 12.41 -32.36 53.64
CA PRO A 15 13.64 -31.96 52.99
C PRO A 15 13.48 -30.52 52.47
N SER A 16 14.41 -29.64 52.83
CA SER A 16 14.52 -28.31 52.27
C SER A 16 14.89 -28.41 50.79
N ALA A 17 13.91 -28.21 49.91
CA ALA A 17 14.17 -28.08 48.47
C ALA A 17 14.79 -26.71 48.20
N THR A 18 16.10 -26.67 48.01
CA THR A 18 16.83 -25.49 47.53
C THR A 18 16.35 -25.19 46.10
N ALA A 19 15.54 -24.15 45.94
CA ALA A 19 15.03 -23.73 44.64
C ALA A 19 16.19 -23.17 43.78
N THR A 20 16.72 -23.98 42.87
CA THR A 20 17.68 -23.53 41.86
C THR A 20 16.97 -22.58 40.90
N LYS A 21 17.27 -21.27 40.99
CA LYS A 21 16.81 -20.26 40.03
C LYS A 21 17.32 -20.63 38.63
N ARG A 22 16.46 -21.22 37.80
CA ARG A 22 16.69 -21.37 36.36
C ARG A 22 16.88 -19.98 35.75
N LYS A 23 18.10 -19.66 35.30
CA LYS A 23 18.36 -18.46 34.49
C LYS A 23 17.51 -18.56 33.22
N LYS A 24 16.55 -17.65 33.04
CA LYS A 24 15.80 -17.51 31.79
C LYS A 24 16.80 -17.19 30.67
N LYS A 25 16.83 -18.00 29.61
CA LYS A 25 17.60 -17.67 28.39
C LYS A 25 17.06 -16.35 27.83
N PRO A 26 17.92 -15.44 27.36
CA PRO A 26 17.46 -14.21 26.71
C PRO A 26 16.60 -14.59 25.51
N ALA A 27 15.45 -13.94 25.37
CA ALA A 27 14.62 -14.08 24.18
C ALA A 27 15.47 -13.76 22.95
N ALA A 28 15.37 -14.58 21.90
CA ALA A 28 16.01 -14.27 20.64
C ALA A 28 15.54 -12.88 20.19
N LYS A 29 16.48 -11.97 19.91
CA LYS A 29 16.14 -10.67 19.34
C LYS A 29 15.30 -10.96 18.10
N ALA A 30 14.09 -10.41 18.05
CA ALA A 30 13.31 -10.41 16.82
C ALA A 30 14.24 -9.92 15.71
N LYS A 31 14.33 -10.67 14.60
CA LYS A 31 15.05 -10.17 13.42
C LYS A 31 14.46 -8.79 13.15
N GLY A 32 15.28 -7.75 13.33
CA GLY A 32 14.85 -6.38 13.09
C GLY A 32 14.35 -6.25 11.66
N TRP A 33 13.57 -5.20 11.40
CA TRP A 33 13.24 -4.80 10.04
C TRP A 33 14.52 -4.59 9.19
N ARG A 34 14.34 -4.43 7.88
CA ARG A 34 15.42 -4.14 6.92
C ARG A 34 16.27 -2.94 7.35
N THR A 35 17.54 -2.92 6.97
CA THR A 35 18.45 -1.78 7.17
C THR A 35 18.28 -0.72 6.07
N ALA A 36 18.80 0.50 6.27
CA ALA A 36 18.83 1.53 5.22
C ALA A 36 19.53 1.05 3.93
N ARG A 37 20.61 0.26 4.06
CA ARG A 37 21.37 -0.29 2.91
C ARG A 37 20.58 -1.32 2.10
N THR A 38 19.67 -2.04 2.75
CA THR A 38 18.92 -3.17 2.14
C THR A 38 17.47 -2.81 1.82
N SER A 39 17.09 -1.55 1.98
CA SER A 39 15.73 -1.10 1.71
C SER A 39 15.67 -0.44 0.34
N ASP A 40 14.64 -0.80 -0.42
CA ASP A 40 14.35 -0.18 -1.71
C ASP A 40 13.54 1.11 -1.49
N ARG A 41 13.95 2.21 -2.13
CA ARG A 41 13.33 3.52 -1.90
C ARG A 41 11.88 3.57 -2.37
N HIS A 42 11.56 2.88 -3.47
CA HIS A 42 10.23 2.89 -4.07
C HIS A 42 9.28 2.05 -3.22
N GLU A 43 9.73 0.90 -2.74
CA GLU A 43 8.97 0.08 -1.78
C GLU A 43 8.74 0.85 -0.46
N LEU A 44 9.75 1.52 0.08
CA LEU A 44 9.58 2.34 1.27
C LEU A 44 8.57 3.48 1.06
N TYR A 45 8.56 4.10 -0.13
CA TYR A 45 7.58 5.12 -0.48
C TYR A 45 6.16 4.52 -0.52
N GLU A 46 5.97 3.40 -1.23
CA GLU A 46 4.67 2.72 -1.29
C GLU A 46 4.14 2.37 0.09
N LEU A 47 4.98 1.76 0.94
CA LEU A 47 4.60 1.36 2.31
C LEU A 47 4.27 2.55 3.23
N SER A 48 4.81 3.74 2.95
CA SER A 48 4.62 4.91 3.82
C SER A 48 3.55 5.87 3.34
N VAL A 49 3.24 5.88 2.04
CA VAL A 49 2.42 6.92 1.41
C VAL A 49 1.20 6.36 0.70
N GLN A 50 1.27 5.16 0.12
CA GLN A 50 0.23 4.68 -0.79
C GLN A 50 -0.70 3.67 -0.11
N GLU A 51 -2.01 3.81 -0.36
CA GLU A 51 -3.01 2.82 0.07
C GLU A 51 -4.08 2.66 -1.03
N PRO A 52 -3.76 1.93 -2.12
CA PRO A 52 -4.64 1.84 -3.28
C PRO A 52 -6.04 1.35 -2.97
N SER A 53 -6.20 0.45 -1.98
CA SER A 53 -7.52 -0.08 -1.65
C SER A 53 -8.45 1.02 -1.10
N ALA A 54 -7.94 1.88 -0.22
CA ALA A 54 -8.69 3.00 0.33
C ALA A 54 -8.87 4.12 -0.71
N GLU A 55 -7.85 4.39 -1.53
CA GLU A 55 -7.92 5.36 -2.62
C GLU A 55 -9.02 5.00 -3.63
N ILE A 56 -9.09 3.74 -4.07
CA ILE A 56 -10.14 3.23 -4.96
C ILE A 56 -11.51 3.37 -4.30
N ALA A 57 -11.66 2.93 -3.05
CA ALA A 57 -12.93 3.02 -2.33
C ALA A 57 -13.42 4.47 -2.20
N PHE A 58 -12.50 5.41 -1.95
CA PHE A 58 -12.80 6.84 -1.91
C PHE A 58 -13.25 7.36 -3.28
N MET A 59 -12.47 7.10 -4.34
CA MET A 59 -12.79 7.57 -5.69
C MET A 59 -14.14 7.05 -6.17
N GLU A 60 -14.45 5.78 -5.93
CA GLU A 60 -15.74 5.19 -6.29
C GLU A 60 -16.91 5.83 -5.53
N ARG A 61 -16.76 5.99 -4.22
CA ARG A 61 -17.80 6.59 -3.39
C ARG A 61 -18.07 8.02 -3.84
N ALA A 62 -17.03 8.84 -3.96
CA ALA A 62 -17.16 10.24 -4.38
C ALA A 62 -17.76 10.36 -5.79
N PHE A 63 -17.32 9.52 -6.72
CA PHE A 63 -17.85 9.52 -8.09
C PHE A 63 -19.32 9.10 -8.12
N ARG A 64 -19.69 8.03 -7.41
CA ARG A 64 -21.08 7.55 -7.36
C ARG A 64 -22.02 8.55 -6.71
N GLU A 65 -21.60 9.19 -5.61
CA GLU A 65 -22.36 10.27 -4.96
C GLU A 65 -22.65 11.43 -5.92
N ARG A 66 -21.71 11.74 -6.82
CA ARG A 66 -21.86 12.85 -7.77
C ARG A 66 -22.61 12.49 -9.06
N TYR A 67 -22.40 11.29 -9.59
CA TYR A 67 -22.83 10.92 -10.95
C TYR A 67 -23.79 9.73 -11.01
N GLY A 68 -24.13 9.12 -9.87
CA GLY A 68 -25.13 8.04 -9.79
C GLY A 68 -24.72 6.72 -10.48
N ARG A 69 -23.47 6.60 -10.92
CA ARG A 69 -22.93 5.39 -11.57
C ARG A 69 -21.52 5.07 -11.07
N VAL A 70 -21.04 3.89 -11.41
CA VAL A 70 -19.70 3.41 -11.05
C VAL A 70 -18.67 3.89 -12.08
N PRO A 71 -17.51 4.44 -11.66
CA PRO A 71 -16.43 4.82 -12.58
C PRO A 71 -15.67 3.59 -13.09
N THR A 72 -15.26 3.58 -14.37
CA THR A 72 -14.50 2.45 -14.96
C THR A 72 -13.15 2.88 -15.53
N VAL A 73 -13.00 4.13 -15.97
CA VAL A 73 -11.75 4.64 -16.53
C VAL A 73 -11.05 5.55 -15.54
N LEU A 74 -9.87 5.14 -15.09
CA LEU A 74 -8.95 5.95 -14.28
C LEU A 74 -7.83 6.52 -15.15
N ARG A 75 -7.56 7.81 -14.99
CA ARG A 75 -6.31 8.44 -15.42
C ARG A 75 -5.52 8.84 -14.18
N GLU A 76 -4.34 8.28 -14.00
CA GLU A 76 -3.42 8.64 -12.92
C GLU A 76 -2.30 9.52 -13.50
N ASP A 77 -2.39 10.81 -13.21
CA ASP A 77 -1.34 11.77 -13.52
C ASP A 77 -0.24 11.68 -12.45
N PHE A 78 1.03 11.70 -12.88
CA PHE A 78 2.21 11.50 -12.03
C PHE A 78 2.22 10.13 -11.35
N CYS A 79 1.92 9.07 -12.12
CA CYS A 79 1.65 7.75 -11.58
C CYS A 79 2.84 7.11 -10.84
N GLY A 80 4.07 7.59 -11.06
CA GLY A 80 5.26 7.04 -10.42
C GLY A 80 5.41 5.54 -10.66
N THR A 81 5.20 4.73 -9.61
CA THR A 81 5.28 3.27 -9.67
C THR A 81 4.04 2.61 -10.28
N GLY A 82 2.97 3.39 -10.54
CA GLY A 82 1.70 2.93 -11.11
C GLY A 82 0.94 1.94 -10.23
N PHE A 83 1.23 1.90 -8.94
CA PHE A 83 0.60 0.96 -8.00
C PHE A 83 -0.92 1.16 -7.94
N ALA A 84 -1.39 2.40 -7.82
CA ALA A 84 -2.81 2.73 -7.82
C ALA A 84 -3.49 2.35 -9.15
N SER A 85 -2.88 2.68 -10.29
CA SER A 85 -3.38 2.26 -11.61
C SER A 85 -3.44 0.73 -11.80
N CYS A 86 -2.43 -0.01 -11.35
CA CYS A 86 -2.44 -1.47 -11.37
C CYS A 86 -3.55 -2.04 -10.47
N ALA A 87 -3.67 -1.53 -9.24
CA ALA A 87 -4.72 -1.94 -8.32
C ALA A 87 -6.12 -1.64 -8.90
N TRP A 88 -6.29 -0.51 -9.61
CA TRP A 88 -7.54 -0.16 -10.27
C TRP A 88 -7.98 -1.19 -11.30
N VAL A 89 -7.07 -1.65 -12.18
CA VAL A 89 -7.42 -2.65 -13.21
C VAL A 89 -7.68 -4.03 -12.61
N GLN A 90 -7.03 -4.37 -11.48
CA GLN A 90 -7.30 -5.60 -10.73
C GLN A 90 -8.63 -5.55 -9.99
N HIS A 91 -9.08 -4.35 -9.58
CA HIS A 91 -10.28 -4.20 -8.76
C HIS A 91 -11.57 -4.67 -9.47
N ARG A 92 -11.70 -4.45 -10.78
CA ARG A 92 -12.84 -4.92 -11.57
C ARG A 92 -12.46 -5.28 -13.01
N PRO A 93 -13.12 -6.28 -13.63
CA PRO A 93 -12.84 -6.72 -15.01
C PRO A 93 -12.98 -5.63 -16.08
N ASN A 94 -13.88 -4.66 -15.88
CA ASN A 94 -14.13 -3.59 -16.87
C ASN A 94 -13.31 -2.32 -16.61
N ASN A 95 -12.50 -2.29 -15.56
CA ASN A 95 -11.72 -1.11 -15.22
C ASN A 95 -10.55 -0.93 -16.20
N ARG A 96 -10.30 0.29 -16.63
CA ARG A 96 -9.15 0.67 -17.48
C ARG A 96 -8.36 1.76 -16.78
N ALA A 97 -7.05 1.74 -16.92
CA ALA A 97 -6.18 2.72 -16.29
C ALA A 97 -5.13 3.27 -17.27
N TYR A 98 -4.85 4.56 -17.14
CA TYR A 98 -3.79 5.27 -17.82
C TYR A 98 -2.86 5.91 -16.79
N GLY A 99 -1.69 5.30 -16.56
CA GLY A 99 -0.64 5.87 -15.70
C GLY A 99 0.33 6.71 -16.53
N ILE A 100 0.39 8.02 -16.24
CA ILE A 100 1.24 8.97 -16.96
C ILE A 100 2.33 9.50 -16.04
N ASP A 101 3.60 9.37 -16.44
CA ASP A 101 4.73 9.93 -15.69
C ASP A 101 5.91 10.29 -16.61
N LEU A 102 6.81 11.17 -16.17
CA LEU A 102 8.05 11.50 -16.90
C LEU A 102 9.20 10.56 -16.54
N CYS A 103 9.20 10.01 -15.33
CA CYS A 103 10.29 9.22 -14.78
C CYS A 103 10.23 7.75 -15.21
N THR A 104 10.87 7.45 -16.34
CA THR A 104 10.95 6.09 -16.87
C THR A 104 11.56 5.07 -15.89
N LYS A 105 12.48 5.50 -15.03
CA LYS A 105 13.12 4.62 -14.03
C LYS A 105 12.12 4.16 -12.97
N THR A 106 11.29 5.08 -12.45
CA THR A 106 10.25 4.75 -11.47
C THR A 106 9.18 3.87 -12.12
N MET A 107 8.75 4.21 -13.34
CA MET A 107 7.79 3.38 -14.08
C MET A 107 8.34 1.97 -14.34
N ALA A 108 9.61 1.83 -14.71
CA ALA A 108 10.23 0.53 -14.95
C ALA A 108 10.27 -0.33 -13.67
N TRP A 109 10.60 0.27 -12.53
CA TRP A 109 10.53 -0.39 -11.23
C TRP A 109 9.10 -0.87 -10.92
N GLY A 110 8.12 0.02 -11.12
CA GLY A 110 6.69 -0.28 -10.92
C GLY A 110 6.17 -1.39 -11.82
N LYS A 111 6.55 -1.38 -13.12
CA LYS A 111 6.26 -2.46 -14.06
C LYS A 111 6.83 -3.80 -13.61
N GLY A 112 8.07 -3.81 -13.09
CA GLY A 112 8.71 -5.03 -12.61
C GLY A 112 8.05 -5.63 -11.36
N ARG A 113 7.41 -4.80 -10.54
CA ARG A 113 6.76 -5.20 -9.28
C ARG A 113 5.26 -5.44 -9.43
N HIS A 114 4.52 -4.43 -9.87
CA HIS A 114 3.06 -4.45 -9.96
C HIS A 114 2.59 -4.93 -11.33
N GLY A 115 3.27 -4.50 -12.40
CA GLY A 115 2.92 -4.91 -13.76
C GLY A 115 3.06 -6.42 -13.99
N THR A 116 4.05 -7.07 -13.38
CA THR A 116 4.25 -8.52 -13.45
C THR A 116 3.21 -9.33 -12.66
N ALA A 117 2.51 -8.69 -11.72
CA ALA A 117 1.42 -9.30 -10.96
C ALA A 117 0.06 -9.22 -11.70
N LEU A 118 0.00 -8.50 -12.82
CA LEU A 118 -1.20 -8.41 -13.65
C LEU A 118 -1.33 -9.65 -14.55
N THR A 119 -2.56 -10.13 -14.70
CA THR A 119 -2.94 -11.09 -15.74
C THR A 119 -2.80 -10.48 -17.14
N THR A 120 -2.83 -11.33 -18.17
CA THR A 120 -2.81 -10.89 -19.57
C THR A 120 -3.94 -9.92 -19.91
N ASP A 121 -5.13 -10.12 -19.34
CA ASP A 121 -6.27 -9.21 -19.56
C ASP A 121 -6.06 -7.86 -18.85
N GLU A 122 -5.66 -7.87 -17.58
CA GLU A 122 -5.38 -6.66 -16.82
C GLU A 122 -4.24 -5.84 -17.46
N CYS A 123 -3.21 -6.50 -17.98
CA CYS A 123 -2.14 -5.87 -18.76
C CYS A 123 -2.66 -5.10 -19.97
N LYS A 124 -3.68 -5.61 -20.68
CA LYS A 124 -4.27 -4.91 -21.84
C LYS A 124 -5.03 -3.65 -21.43
N ARG A 125 -5.63 -3.67 -20.22
CA ARG A 125 -6.41 -2.56 -19.66
C ARG A 125 -5.57 -1.52 -18.92
N MET A 126 -4.30 -1.84 -18.60
CA MET A 126 -3.34 -0.93 -17.97
C MET A 126 -2.39 -0.33 -19.01
N GLN A 127 -2.47 1.00 -19.21
CA GLN A 127 -1.63 1.74 -20.14
C GLN A 127 -0.59 2.57 -19.37
N TRP A 128 0.68 2.31 -19.65
CA TRP A 128 1.81 3.04 -19.06
C TRP A 128 2.38 4.03 -20.07
N ILE A 129 2.24 5.32 -19.82
CA ILE A 129 2.60 6.36 -20.79
C ILE A 129 3.71 7.24 -20.21
N LYS A 130 4.86 7.28 -20.90
CA LYS A 130 5.87 8.30 -20.60
C LYS A 130 5.43 9.62 -21.24
N GLY A 131 5.11 10.62 -20.42
CA GLY A 131 4.64 11.89 -20.96
C GLY A 131 4.44 12.98 -19.92
N ASP A 132 4.32 14.22 -20.40
CA ASP A 132 3.88 15.35 -19.59
C ASP A 132 2.36 15.28 -19.47
N VAL A 133 1.86 15.30 -18.24
CA VAL A 133 0.42 15.21 -17.93
C VAL A 133 -0.39 16.35 -18.56
N ARG A 134 0.23 17.49 -18.87
CA ARG A 134 -0.42 18.64 -19.50
C ARG A 134 -0.73 18.45 -20.98
N SER A 135 -0.01 17.56 -21.66
CA SER A 135 -0.08 17.40 -23.11
C SER A 135 -0.30 15.97 -23.58
N THR A 136 -0.33 15.00 -22.67
CA THR A 136 -0.53 13.58 -23.01
C THR A 136 -2.02 13.29 -23.21
N PRO A 137 -2.46 12.93 -24.43
CA PRO A 137 -3.84 12.58 -24.68
C PRO A 137 -4.14 11.16 -24.20
N THR A 138 -5.33 10.98 -23.65
CA THR A 138 -5.95 9.68 -23.38
C THR A 138 -7.39 9.74 -23.86
N GLU A 139 -8.14 8.63 -23.79
CA GLU A 139 -9.59 8.79 -23.76
C GLU A 139 -9.98 9.60 -22.50
N PRO A 140 -11.08 10.38 -22.53
CA PRO A 140 -11.59 11.03 -21.34
C PRO A 140 -11.89 10.01 -20.23
N ALA A 141 -11.37 10.27 -19.04
CA ALA A 141 -11.50 9.38 -17.88
C ALA A 141 -12.77 9.70 -17.07
N ASP A 142 -13.28 8.70 -16.34
CA ASP A 142 -14.30 8.96 -15.32
C ASP A 142 -13.68 9.66 -14.12
N VAL A 143 -12.48 9.21 -13.73
CA VAL A 143 -11.71 9.80 -12.63
C VAL A 143 -10.32 10.12 -13.12
N LEU A 144 -9.87 11.35 -12.89
CA LEU A 144 -8.48 11.77 -13.04
C LEU A 144 -7.91 12.04 -11.65
N ALA A 145 -6.86 11.30 -11.28
CA ALA A 145 -6.23 11.37 -9.98
C ALA A 145 -4.78 11.88 -10.12
N ALA A 146 -4.43 12.88 -9.32
CA ALA A 146 -3.06 13.34 -9.11
C ALA A 146 -2.75 13.24 -7.61
N LEU A 147 -2.55 12.00 -7.16
CA LEU A 147 -2.39 11.65 -5.75
C LEU A 147 -1.10 12.25 -5.17
N ASN A 148 -1.04 12.33 -3.83
CA ASN A 148 0.14 12.78 -3.08
C ASN A 148 0.62 14.19 -3.44
N PHE A 149 -0.32 15.09 -3.76
CA PHE A 149 -0.06 16.50 -4.07
C PHE A 149 0.93 16.70 -5.24
N SER A 150 1.02 15.75 -6.17
CA SER A 150 2.03 15.75 -7.24
C SER A 150 1.99 16.99 -8.15
N TYR A 151 0.82 17.62 -8.30
CA TYR A 151 0.69 18.88 -9.05
C TYR A 151 1.39 20.07 -8.37
N PHE A 152 1.89 19.93 -7.14
CA PHE A 152 2.77 20.91 -6.49
C PHE A 152 4.11 21.06 -7.23
N LEU A 153 4.44 20.19 -8.18
CA LEU A 153 5.57 20.36 -9.09
C LEU A 153 5.45 21.66 -9.92
N PHE A 154 4.23 22.14 -10.20
CA PHE A 154 4.02 23.41 -10.89
C PHE A 154 4.15 24.58 -9.91
N LYS A 155 5.27 25.29 -9.97
CA LYS A 155 5.63 26.36 -9.02
C LYS A 155 5.12 27.75 -9.41
N THR A 156 4.42 27.88 -10.54
CA THR A 156 3.84 29.14 -11.00
C THR A 156 2.33 29.00 -11.14
N ARG A 157 1.61 30.10 -10.89
CA ARG A 157 0.14 30.15 -11.09
C ARG A 157 -0.24 29.79 -12.53
N ALA A 158 0.54 30.26 -13.51
CA ALA A 158 0.33 29.95 -14.92
C ALA A 158 0.48 28.45 -15.20
N GLY A 159 1.57 27.82 -14.75
CA GLY A 159 1.79 26.39 -14.95
C GLY A 159 0.75 25.51 -14.25
N LEU A 160 0.31 25.89 -13.05
CA LEU A 160 -0.78 25.17 -12.36
C LEU A 160 -2.12 25.33 -13.10
N LEU A 161 -2.40 26.51 -13.65
CA LEU A 161 -3.61 26.74 -14.44
C LEU A 161 -3.58 25.95 -15.75
N GLU A 162 -2.44 25.84 -16.42
CA GLU A 162 -2.26 24.97 -17.60
C GLU A 162 -2.59 23.52 -17.24
N TYR A 163 -2.08 23.04 -16.09
CA TYR A 163 -2.37 21.70 -15.61
C TYR A 163 -3.87 21.48 -15.36
N PHE A 164 -4.54 22.38 -14.64
CA PHE A 164 -5.97 22.22 -14.37
C PHE A 164 -6.83 22.29 -15.64
N ARG A 165 -6.44 23.10 -16.63
CA ARG A 165 -7.11 23.11 -17.94
C ARG A 165 -6.95 21.77 -18.66
N ALA A 166 -5.75 21.22 -18.68
CA ALA A 166 -5.49 19.91 -19.27
C ALA A 166 -6.21 18.79 -18.52
N ALA A 167 -6.22 18.82 -17.18
CA ALA A 167 -6.95 17.84 -16.38
C ALA A 167 -8.46 17.90 -16.69
N PHE A 168 -9.04 19.11 -16.73
CA PHE A 168 -10.44 19.30 -17.04
C PHE A 168 -10.81 18.84 -18.46
N SER A 169 -9.94 19.01 -19.46
CA SER A 169 -10.20 18.52 -20.82
C SER A 169 -10.10 17.00 -20.97
N ASN A 170 -9.60 16.28 -19.96
CA ASN A 170 -9.40 14.83 -19.98
C ASN A 170 -10.37 14.06 -19.06
N ILE A 171 -11.38 14.72 -18.50
CA ILE A 171 -12.47 14.07 -17.75
C ILE A 171 -13.78 14.11 -18.55
N LYS A 172 -14.63 13.09 -18.34
CA LYS A 172 -15.96 12.98 -18.97
C LYS A 172 -16.99 13.94 -18.40
#